data_AF-A0A800K1Y1-F1
#
_entry.id   AF-A0A800K1Y1-F1
#
_cell.length_a   1.000
_cell.length_b   1.000
_cell.length_c   1.000
_cell.angle_alpha   90.00
_cell.angle_beta   90.00
_cell.angle_gamma   90.00
#
_symmetry.space_group_name_H-M   'P 1'
#
loop_
_entity.id
_entity.type
_entity.pdbx_description
1 polymer ?
#
loop_
_entity_poly.entity_id
_entity_poly.type
_entity_poly.pdbx_seq_one_letter_code
_entity_poly.pdbx_strand_id
1 'polypeptide(L)' 'VDFQHPERACYIFGPENGTLSEATLKRCEHVLKIPVSLPLNLAATVNVVLYDRMLKMRRPDLRPGGNNPRTTR' A
#
# COMPACT_ATOMS: atom_id res chain seq x y z
N VAL A 1 7.62 0.58 -7.30
CA VAL A 1 6.46 0.57 -6.37
C VAL A 1 6.93 -0.15 -5.12
N ASP A 2 7.75 0.56 -4.36
CA ASP A 2 8.77 -0.09 -3.50
C ASP A 2 8.42 -0.01 -2.02
N PHE A 3 7.21 0.46 -1.71
CA PHE A 3 6.73 0.55 -0.32
C PHE A 3 6.55 -0.85 0.28
N GLN A 4 7.11 -1.05 1.47
CA GLN A 4 6.95 -2.27 2.26
C GLN A 4 6.00 -1.99 3.42
N HIS A 5 4.98 -2.84 3.53
CA HIS A 5 4.02 -2.73 4.62
C HIS A 5 4.66 -3.28 5.90
N PRO A 6 4.69 -2.50 7.00
CA PRO A 6 5.13 -3.00 8.29
C PRO A 6 4.33 -4.25 8.70
N GLU A 7 5.00 -5.21 9.35
CA GLU A 7 4.34 -6.42 9.85
C GLU A 7 3.13 -6.08 10.74
N ARG A 8 3.28 -5.07 11.59
CA ARG A 8 2.23 -4.56 12.49
C ARG A 8 1.71 -3.19 12.04
N ALA A 9 1.21 -3.09 10.81
CA ALA A 9 0.63 -1.83 10.33
C ALA A 9 -0.82 -1.61 10.80
N CYS A 10 -1.14 -0.38 11.18
CA CYS A 10 -2.50 0.14 11.32
C CYS A 10 -2.75 1.15 10.19
N TYR A 11 -3.77 0.91 9.36
CA TYR A 11 -4.10 1.80 8.25
C TYR A 11 -5.23 2.74 8.63
N ILE A 12 -5.03 4.02 8.35
CA ILE A 12 -6.05 5.05 8.53
C ILE A 12 -6.49 5.50 7.15
N PHE A 13 -7.79 5.39 6.87
CA PHE A 13 -8.39 5.85 5.63
C PHE A 13 -9.27 7.08 5.91
N GLY A 14 -9.27 8.02 4.97
CA GLY A 14 -10.12 9.20 5.04
C GLY A 14 -11.58 8.90 4.70
N PRO A 15 -12.49 9.86 4.97
CA PRO A 15 -13.87 9.78 4.52
C PRO A 15 -13.95 9.84 2.98
N GLU A 16 -14.96 9.19 2.39
CA GLU A 16 -15.11 9.07 0.93
C GLU A 16 -15.28 10.42 0.22
N ASN A 17 -15.89 11.38 0.91
CA ASN A 17 -16.16 12.73 0.42
C ASN A 17 -15.20 13.78 1.02
N GLY A 18 -14.06 13.37 1.56
CA GLY A 18 -13.14 14.30 2.21
C GLY A 18 -11.71 13.78 2.30
N THR A 19 -10.91 14.41 3.15
CA THR A 19 -9.50 14.06 3.34
C THR A 19 -9.20 13.99 4.84
N LEU A 20 -8.20 13.20 5.21
CA LEU A 20 -7.70 13.17 6.58
C LEU A 20 -7.20 14.56 6.98
N SER A 21 -7.47 14.95 8.22
CA SER A 21 -6.97 16.23 8.74
C SER A 21 -5.44 16.23 8.77
N GLU A 22 -4.84 17.40 8.63
CA GLU A 22 -3.38 17.54 8.73
C GLU A 22 -2.84 17.02 10.06
N ALA A 23 -3.59 17.19 11.15
CA ALA A 23 -3.22 16.70 12.47
C ALA A 23 -3.10 15.16 12.50
N THR A 24 -4.00 14.46 11.81
CA THR A 24 -3.92 13.00 11.66
C THR A 24 -2.76 12.61 10.77
N LEU A 25 -2.58 13.27 9.63
CA LEU A 25 -1.48 12.97 8.70
C LEU A 25 -0.10 13.17 9.34
N LYS A 26 0.07 14.22 10.16
CA LYS A 26 1.31 14.49 10.91
C LYS A 26 1.65 13.42 11.95
N ARG A 27 0.67 12.61 12.39
CA ARG A 27 0.88 11.50 13.32
C ARG A 27 1.19 10.17 12.60
N CYS A 28 0.95 10.09 11.30
CA CYS A 28 1.22 8.88 10.52
C CYS A 28 2.71 8.80 10.19
N GLU A 29 3.32 7.64 10.41
CA GLU A 29 4.71 7.37 10.03
C GLU A 29 4.89 7.32 8.50
N HIS A 30 3.87 6.83 7.80
CA HIS A 30 3.85 6.72 6.35
C HIS A 30 2.52 7.25 5.79
N VAL A 31 2.62 7.98 4.67
CA VAL A 31 1.47 8.44 3.89
C VAL A 31 1.58 7.85 2.50
N LEU A 32 0.60 7.01 2.14
CA LEU A 32 0.57 6.31 0.85
C LEU A 32 -0.41 7.00 -0.10
N LYS A 33 0.00 7.14 -1.36
CA LYS A 33 -0.85 7.60 -2.45
C LYS A 33 -0.90 6.54 -3.56
N ILE A 34 -2.10 6.12 -3.93
CA ILE A 34 -2.29 5.20 -5.05
C ILE A 34 -2.17 6.01 -6.35
N PRO A 35 -1.36 5.59 -7.33
CA PRO A 35 -1.17 6.31 -8.59
C PRO A 35 -2.34 6.06 -9.54
N VAL A 36 -3.48 6.68 -9.24
CA VAL A 36 -4.69 6.66 -10.09
C VAL A 36 -5.02 8.07 -10.57
N SER A 37 -5.56 8.19 -11.77
CA SER A 37 -5.95 9.48 -12.36
C SER A 37 -7.23 10.04 -11.75
N LEU A 38 -8.10 9.18 -11.21
CA LEU A 38 -9.37 9.55 -10.59
C LEU A 38 -9.48 8.97 -9.18
N PRO A 39 -10.21 9.62 -8.26
CA PRO A 39 -10.45 9.07 -6.93
C PRO A 39 -11.14 7.70 -7.02
N LEU A 40 -10.65 6.75 -6.23
CA LEU A 40 -11.32 5.48 -6.02
C LEU A 40 -12.36 5.65 -4.92
N ASN A 41 -13.43 4.85 -4.97
CA ASN A 41 -14.27 4.69 -3.80
C ASN A 41 -13.45 4.12 -2.62
N LEU A 42 -13.94 4.33 -1.41
CA LEU A 42 -13.20 3.97 -0.20
C LEU A 42 -12.92 2.46 -0.13
N ALA A 43 -13.90 1.61 -0.47
CA ALA A 43 -13.77 0.16 -0.44
C ALA A 43 -12.69 -0.36 -1.41
N ALA A 44 -12.62 0.21 -2.61
CA ALA A 44 -11.63 -0.11 -3.63
C ALA A 44 -10.23 0.32 -3.18
N THR A 45 -10.12 1.50 -2.54
CA THR A 45 -8.86 1.97 -1.94
C THR A 45 -8.35 1.00 -0.88
N VAL A 46 -9.23 0.57 0.04
CA VAL A 46 -8.89 -0.42 1.07
C VAL A 46 -8.45 -1.74 0.42
N ASN A 47 -9.20 -2.22 -0.57
CA ASN A 47 -8.90 -3.48 -1.25
C ASN A 47 -7.52 -3.46 -1.92
N VAL A 48 -7.19 -2.39 -2.66
CA VAL A 48 -5.89 -2.24 -3.32
C VAL A 48 -4.74 -2.28 -2.31
N VAL A 49 -4.86 -1.55 -1.20
CA VAL A 49 -3.81 -1.49 -0.15
C VAL A 49 -3.60 -2.86 0.49
N LEU A 50 -4.68 -3.54 0.87
CA LEU A 50 -4.59 -4.86 1.52
C LEU A 50 -4.12 -5.95 0.55
N TYR A 51 -4.52 -5.86 -0.72
CA TYR A 51 -4.06 -6.79 -1.74
C TYR A 51 -2.56 -6.62 -2.04
N ASP A 52 -2.08 -5.38 -2.16
CA ASP A 52 -0.64 -5.07 -2.30
C ASP A 52 0.17 -5.62 -1.12
N ARG A 53 -0.34 -5.43 0.12
CA ARG A 53 0.25 -6.03 1.32
C ARG A 53 0.32 -7.56 1.23
N MET A 54 -0.80 -8.21 0.89
CA MET A 54 -0.87 -9.67 0.81
C MET A 54 0.12 -10.23 -0.23
N LEU A 55 0.22 -9.60 -1.40
CA LEU A 55 1.16 -10.03 -2.45
C LEU A 55 2.61 -9.92 -1.99
N LYS A 56 2.99 -8.80 -1.35
CA LYS A 56 4.36 -8.58 -0.86
C LYS A 56 4.74 -9.50 0.30
N MET A 57 3.78 -9.87 1.15
CA MET A 57 4.00 -10.87 2.22
C MET A 57 4.19 -12.28 1.67
N ARG A 58 3.49 -12.64 0.59
CA ARG A 58 3.58 -13.98 -0.04
C ARG A 58 4.80 -14.15 -0.94
N ARG A 59 5.30 -13.05 -1.52
CA ARG A 59 6.40 -13.04 -2.48
C ARG A 59 7.45 -12.00 -2.09
N PRO A 60 8.28 -12.28 -1.07
CA PRO A 60 9.44 -11.45 -0.79
C PRO A 60 10.41 -11.40 -1.99
N ASP A 61 10.29 -12.26 -2.98
CA ASP A 61 11.11 -12.32 -4.20
C ASP A 61 10.69 -11.33 -5.29
N LEU A 62 9.51 -10.70 -5.22
CA LEU A 62 9.10 -9.60 -6.11
C LEU A 62 9.82 -8.26 -5.81
N ARG A 63 10.88 -8.30 -5.00
CA ARG A 63 11.80 -7.17 -4.79
C ARG A 63 12.37 -6.76 -6.16
N PRO A 64 12.37 -5.47 -6.52
CA PRO A 64 13.26 -4.99 -7.57
C PRO A 64 14.69 -5.30 -7.12
N GLY A 65 15.34 -6.28 -7.75
CA GLY A 65 16.67 -6.79 -7.37
C GLY A 65 16.70 -8.15 -6.65
N GLY A 66 15.57 -8.87 -6.54
CA GLY A 66 15.52 -10.24 -6.05
C GLY A 66 16.11 -11.23 -7.06
N ASN A 67 17.26 -11.81 -6.76
CA ASN A 67 17.90 -12.88 -7.50
C ASN A 67 17.09 -14.18 -7.36
N ASN A 68 16.14 -14.40 -8.29
CA ASN A 68 15.28 -15.58 -8.33
C ASN A 68 15.83 -16.66 -9.28
N PRO A 69 16.29 -17.82 -8.79
CA PRO A 69 16.76 -18.92 -9.64
C PRO A 69 15.64 -19.66 -10.40
N ARG A 70 14.36 -19.30 -10.21
CA ARG A 70 13.23 -19.94 -10.90
C ARG A 70 12.79 -19.26 -12.20
N THR A 71 13.46 -18.20 -12.63
CA THR A 71 13.12 -17.48 -13.88
C THR A 71 13.90 -17.95 -15.12
N THR A 72 14.78 -18.94 -14.99
CA THR A 72 15.59 -19.51 -16.08
C THR A 72 15.07 -20.88 -16.54
N ARG A 73 13.78 -21.00 -16.86
CA ARG A 73 13.27 -22.12 -17.64
C ARG A 73 12.38 -21.62 -18.75
#